data_AF-A0A183HHI3-F1
#
_entry.id   AF-A0A183HHI3-F1
#
_cell.length_a   1.000
_cell.length_b   1.000
_cell.length_c   1.000
_cell.angle_alpha   90.00
_cell.angle_beta   90.00
_cell.angle_gamma   90.00
#
_symmetry.space_group_name_H-M   'P 1'
#
loop_
_entity.id
_entity.type
_entity.pdbx_description
1 polymer ?
#
loop_
_entity_poly.entity_id
_entity_poly.type
_entity_poly.pdbx_seq_one_letter_code
_entity_poly.pdbx_strand_id
1 'polypeptide(L)'
;MAVNGLYVVQGEVIAVVALLKKAHRSWSHHQQQIHLGHSLLDESDPLLRNFADLRDVFNSVNDLSDMNPDTYLSPFLDVIRSDQTNGPVTAQALSSVAKFLSYGLIDSSSIKASNAVENIADAVTHAKFIGSADSGRDEVVLLKILQVI
;
A
#
# COMPACT_ATOMS: atom_id res chain seq x y z
N MET A 1 26.56 -1.63 4.19
CA MET A 1 25.51 -1.50 5.21
C MET A 1 24.29 -2.20 4.65
N ALA A 2 23.83 -3.29 5.28
CA ALA A 2 22.55 -3.87 4.92
C ALA A 2 21.48 -2.84 5.27
N VAL A 3 20.77 -2.32 4.27
CA VAL A 3 19.56 -1.54 4.49
C VAL A 3 18.61 -2.44 5.25
N ASN A 4 18.27 -2.10 6.50
CA ASN A 4 17.38 -2.92 7.29
C ASN A 4 15.98 -2.82 6.65
N GLY A 5 15.53 -3.95 6.08
CA GLY A 5 14.30 -4.05 5.30
C GLY A 5 13.08 -3.61 6.09
N LEU A 6 13.09 -3.76 7.42
CA LEU A 6 12.02 -3.30 8.29
C LEU A 6 11.78 -1.78 8.15
N TYR A 7 12.84 -0.96 8.11
CA TYR A 7 12.70 0.48 7.94
C TYR A 7 12.22 0.87 6.55
N VAL A 8 12.59 0.09 5.52
CA VAL A 8 12.06 0.29 4.17
C VAL A 8 10.55 0.12 4.19
N VAL A 9 10.08 -1.02 4.71
CA VAL A 9 8.64 -1.31 4.73
C VAL A 9 7.89 -0.31 5.61
N GLN A 10 8.41 0.05 6.79
CA GLN A 10 7.82 1.08 7.64
C GLN A 10 7.72 2.44 6.94
N GLY A 11 8.76 2.85 6.21
CA GLY A 11 8.74 4.09 5.44
C GLY A 11 7.65 4.10 4.36
N GLU A 12 7.50 2.98 3.64
CA GLU A 12 6.44 2.83 2.64
C GLU A 12 5.03 2.78 3.27
N VAL A 13 4.86 2.13 4.42
CA VAL A 13 3.59 2.16 5.19
C VAL A 13 3.20 3.59 5.52
N ILE A 14 4.13 4.40 6.05
CA ILE A 14 3.86 5.80 6.39
C ILE A 14 3.44 6.59 5.14
N ALA A 15 4.10 6.38 4.01
CA ALA A 15 3.80 7.07 2.76
C ALA A 15 2.38 6.74 2.24
N VAL A 16 1.99 5.46 2.23
CA VAL A 16 0.67 5.03 1.77
C VAL A 16 -0.43 5.50 2.73
N VAL A 17 -0.23 5.34 4.05
CA VAL A 17 -1.19 5.79 5.07
C VAL A 17 -1.41 7.31 4.99
N ALA A 18 -0.37 8.09 4.77
CA ALA A 18 -0.48 9.54 4.62
C ALA A 18 -1.37 9.91 3.41
N LEU A 19 -1.24 9.19 2.29
CA LEU A 19 -2.08 9.40 1.11
C LEU A 19 -3.51 8.91 1.32
N LEU A 20 -3.73 7.75 1.96
CA LEU A 20 -5.07 7.27 2.32
C LEU A 20 -5.82 8.29 3.18
N LYS A 21 -5.19 8.79 4.25
CA LYS A 21 -5.76 9.83 5.11
C LYS A 21 -6.06 11.12 4.33
N LYS A 22 -5.22 11.48 3.36
CA LYS A 22 -5.47 12.65 2.49
C LYS A 22 -6.66 12.40 1.55
N ALA A 23 -6.74 11.23 0.93
CA ALA A 23 -7.82 10.84 0.03
C ALA A 23 -9.17 10.87 0.75
N HIS A 24 -9.25 10.26 1.94
CA HIS A 24 -10.46 10.21 2.74
C HIS A 24 -10.97 11.60 3.13
N ARG A 25 -10.08 12.51 3.55
CA ARG A 25 -10.43 13.91 3.87
C ARG A 25 -10.96 14.70 2.66
N SER A 26 -10.49 14.38 1.45
CA SER A 26 -10.98 15.02 0.22
C SER A 26 -12.45 14.69 -0.05
N TRP A 27 -12.90 13.47 0.29
CA TRP A 27 -14.32 13.12 0.25
C TRP A 27 -15.11 13.77 1.39
N SER A 28 -14.51 13.90 2.57
CA SER A 28 -15.16 14.53 3.74
C SER A 28 -15.45 16.02 3.53
N HIS A 29 -14.78 16.72 2.62
CA HIS A 29 -15.12 18.11 2.30
C HIS A 29 -16.50 18.28 1.63
N HIS A 30 -17.12 17.21 1.12
CA HIS A 30 -18.48 17.23 0.57
C HIS A 30 -19.58 16.95 1.63
N GLN A 31 -19.23 16.50 2.84
CA GLN A 31 -20.18 16.21 3.91
C GLN A 31 -19.77 16.93 5.21
N GLN A 32 -20.55 17.94 5.57
CA GLN A 32 -20.31 18.88 6.66
C GLN A 32 -19.95 18.23 8.01
N GLN A 33 -18.74 18.54 8.49
CA GLN A 33 -18.21 18.65 9.86
C GLN A 33 -19.13 18.23 11.05
N ILE A 34 -18.84 17.10 11.72
CA ILE A 34 -19.04 16.91 13.17
C ILE A 34 -17.90 16.05 13.76
N HIS A 35 -17.07 16.71 14.56
CA HIS A 35 -16.52 16.29 15.86
C HIS A 35 -16.01 14.83 16.06
N LEU A 36 -14.71 14.74 16.37
CA LEU A 36 -13.95 13.67 17.08
C LEU A 36 -13.11 12.69 16.23
N GLY A 37 -11.79 12.84 16.37
CA GLY A 37 -10.88 11.70 16.50
C GLY A 37 -10.15 11.24 15.25
N HIS A 38 -8.88 11.61 15.17
CA HIS A 38 -7.85 10.92 14.36
C HIS A 38 -7.86 9.39 14.50
N SER A 39 -8.48 8.86 15.57
CA SER A 39 -8.64 7.44 15.88
C SER A 39 -9.88 6.77 15.29
N LEU A 40 -10.96 7.49 14.95
CA LEU A 40 -12.16 6.86 14.38
C LEU A 40 -11.97 6.54 12.89
N LEU A 41 -11.14 7.31 12.19
CA LEU A 41 -10.83 7.08 10.78
C LEU A 41 -10.08 5.76 10.57
N ASP A 42 -9.11 5.48 11.44
CA ASP A 42 -8.30 4.26 11.38
C ASP A 42 -9.15 3.01 11.72
N GLU A 43 -10.24 3.18 12.48
CA GLU A 43 -11.19 2.10 12.82
C GLU A 43 -12.27 1.88 11.74
N SER A 44 -12.65 2.93 11.01
CA SER A 44 -13.73 2.86 10.00
C SER A 44 -13.26 2.44 8.62
N ASP A 45 -12.02 2.77 8.25
CA ASP A 45 -11.46 2.43 6.94
C ASP A 45 -10.68 1.10 7.05
N PRO A 46 -11.14 0.02 6.38
CA PRO A 46 -10.50 -1.28 6.46
C PRO A 46 -9.05 -1.25 5.96
N LEU A 47 -8.69 -0.37 5.02
CA LEU A 47 -7.31 -0.25 4.53
C LEU A 47 -6.41 0.38 5.59
N LEU A 48 -6.87 1.45 6.25
CA LEU A 48 -6.11 2.07 7.34
C LEU A 48 -5.92 1.10 8.52
N ARG A 49 -6.93 0.29 8.81
CA ARG A 49 -6.86 -0.77 9.82
C ARG A 49 -5.82 -1.83 9.49
N ASN A 50 -5.78 -2.32 8.24
CA ASN A 50 -4.76 -3.30 7.82
C ASN A 50 -3.33 -2.78 8.03
N PHE A 51 -3.09 -1.48 7.82
CA PHE A 51 -1.79 -0.86 8.12
C PHE A 51 -1.52 -0.66 9.62
N ALA A 52 -2.57 -0.38 10.41
CA ALA A 52 -2.44 -0.31 11.87
C ALA A 52 -2.06 -1.67 12.46
N ASP A 53 -2.73 -2.74 12.02
CA ASP A 53 -2.43 -4.12 12.41
C ASP A 53 -1.00 -4.49 12.03
N LEU A 54 -0.55 -4.15 10.81
CA LEU A 54 0.83 -4.38 10.37
C LEU A 54 1.85 -3.64 11.25
N ARG A 55 1.57 -2.40 11.64
CA ARG A 55 2.46 -1.64 12.55
C ARG A 55 2.57 -2.33 13.90
N ASP A 56 1.48 -2.87 14.42
CA ASP A 56 1.49 -3.57 15.70
C ASP A 56 2.28 -4.88 15.61
N VAL A 57 2.22 -5.58 14.46
CA VAL A 57 3.12 -6.72 14.17
C VAL A 57 4.59 -6.28 14.18
N PHE A 58 4.94 -5.15 13.55
CA PHE A 58 6.34 -4.67 13.57
C PHE A 58 6.88 -4.37 14.97
N ASN A 59 6.02 -4.05 15.95
CA ASN A 59 6.47 -3.87 17.33
C ASN A 59 6.89 -5.19 18.02
N SER A 60 6.53 -6.34 17.42
CA SER A 60 6.81 -7.67 17.95
C SER A 60 7.97 -8.40 17.25
N VAL A 61 8.56 -7.79 16.21
CA VAL A 61 9.54 -8.43 15.33
C VAL A 61 10.83 -7.60 15.27
N ASN A 62 11.99 -8.25 15.34
CA ASN A 62 13.30 -7.59 15.30
C ASN A 62 13.88 -7.47 13.88
N ASP A 63 13.61 -8.45 13.02
CA ASP A 63 14.08 -8.48 11.63
C ASP A 63 12.94 -8.85 10.68
N LEU A 64 12.91 -8.23 9.50
CA LEU A 64 11.93 -8.53 8.45
C LEU A 64 12.04 -9.99 7.98
N SER A 65 13.21 -10.62 8.08
CA SER A 65 13.42 -12.04 7.73
C SER A 65 12.58 -13.01 8.57
N ASP A 66 12.19 -12.60 9.77
CA ASP A 66 11.38 -13.42 10.69
C ASP A 66 9.89 -13.40 10.32
N MET A 67 9.49 -12.53 9.40
CA MET A 67 8.11 -12.36 8.95
C MET A 67 7.82 -13.13 7.67
N ASN A 68 6.58 -13.57 7.50
CA ASN A 68 6.11 -14.03 6.20
C ASN A 68 5.97 -12.80 5.26
N PRO A 69 6.54 -12.81 4.04
CA PRO A 69 6.36 -11.75 3.06
C PRO A 69 4.91 -11.32 2.84
N ASP A 70 3.98 -12.28 2.81
CA ASP A 70 2.56 -11.99 2.64
C ASP A 70 2.01 -11.08 3.75
N THR A 71 2.53 -11.16 4.98
CA THR A 71 2.08 -10.35 6.12
C THR A 71 2.28 -8.86 5.87
N TYR A 72 3.42 -8.46 5.32
CA TYR A 72 3.69 -7.06 5.05
C TYR A 72 3.30 -6.62 3.63
N LEU A 73 3.10 -7.55 2.70
CA LEU A 73 2.61 -7.25 1.35
C LEU A 73 1.09 -7.04 1.30
N SER A 74 0.31 -7.85 2.03
CA SER A 74 -1.16 -7.86 1.92
C SER A 74 -1.77 -6.46 2.01
N PRO A 75 -1.42 -5.59 2.98
CA PRO A 75 -2.03 -4.27 3.07
C PRO A 75 -1.80 -3.39 1.83
N PHE A 76 -0.66 -3.52 1.15
CA PHE A 76 -0.37 -2.79 -0.09
C PHE A 76 -1.15 -3.37 -1.27
N LEU A 77 -1.29 -4.70 -1.33
CA LEU A 77 -2.06 -5.37 -2.38
C LEU A 77 -3.56 -5.08 -2.24
N ASP A 78 -4.07 -4.98 -1.01
CA ASP A 78 -5.45 -4.57 -0.73
C ASP A 78 -5.73 -3.16 -1.23
N VAL A 79 -4.78 -2.23 -1.04
CA VAL A 79 -4.84 -0.88 -1.62
C VAL A 79 -4.91 -0.93 -3.15
N ILE A 80 -4.11 -1.78 -3.79
CA ILE A 80 -4.07 -1.88 -5.26
C ILE A 80 -5.39 -2.42 -5.82
N ARG A 81 -6.01 -3.39 -5.14
CA ARG A 81 -7.28 -4.00 -5.55
C ARG A 81 -8.51 -3.14 -5.23
N SER A 82 -8.40 -2.26 -4.24
CA SER A 82 -9.54 -1.51 -3.72
C SER A 82 -10.07 -0.47 -4.71
N ASP A 83 -11.37 -0.53 -4.99
CA ASP A 83 -12.09 0.48 -5.76
C ASP A 83 -12.38 1.78 -4.97
N GLN A 84 -12.07 1.81 -3.68
CA GLN A 84 -12.17 2.99 -2.84
C GLN A 84 -10.89 3.85 -2.86
N THR A 85 -9.85 3.40 -3.58
CA THR A 85 -8.58 4.13 -3.69
C THR A 85 -8.54 4.99 -4.95
N ASN A 86 -7.76 6.07 -4.90
CA ASN A 86 -7.55 6.95 -6.05
C ASN A 86 -6.16 6.73 -6.66
N GLY A 87 -5.98 7.18 -7.90
CA GLY A 87 -4.74 7.01 -8.68
C GLY A 87 -3.45 7.28 -7.89
N PRO A 88 -3.32 8.41 -7.16
CA PRO A 88 -2.13 8.68 -6.34
C PRO A 88 -1.85 7.64 -5.24
N VAL A 89 -2.89 7.17 -4.54
CA VAL A 89 -2.74 6.15 -3.47
C VAL A 89 -2.32 4.82 -4.09
N THR A 90 -3.02 4.38 -5.14
CA THR A 90 -2.72 3.13 -5.87
C THR A 90 -1.30 3.16 -6.45
N ALA A 91 -0.89 4.27 -7.06
CA ALA A 91 0.45 4.45 -7.61
C ALA A 91 1.55 4.39 -6.53
N GLN A 92 1.29 4.95 -5.35
CA GLN A 92 2.23 4.82 -4.23
C GLN A 92 2.36 3.37 -3.78
N ALA A 93 1.25 2.63 -3.62
CA ALA A 93 1.28 1.23 -3.22
C ALA A 93 2.02 0.35 -4.25
N LEU A 94 1.78 0.56 -5.55
CA LEU A 94 2.54 -0.11 -6.62
C LEU A 94 4.04 0.21 -6.55
N SER A 95 4.40 1.48 -6.31
CA SER A 95 5.80 1.87 -6.14
C SER A 95 6.45 1.21 -4.93
N SER A 96 5.72 1.04 -3.83
CA SER A 96 6.20 0.34 -2.63
C SER A 96 6.47 -1.13 -2.92
N VAL A 97 5.55 -1.84 -3.57
CA VAL A 97 5.72 -3.25 -3.97
C VAL A 97 6.93 -3.41 -4.91
N ALA A 98 7.09 -2.52 -5.89
CA ALA A 98 8.23 -2.54 -6.80
C ALA A 98 9.57 -2.34 -6.06
N LYS A 99 9.62 -1.48 -5.03
CA LYS A 99 10.81 -1.31 -4.18
C LYS A 99 11.11 -2.58 -3.38
N PHE A 100 10.10 -3.24 -2.82
CA PHE A 100 10.29 -4.47 -2.04
C PHE A 100 10.93 -5.56 -2.91
N LEU A 101 10.47 -5.70 -4.15
CA LEU A 101 11.07 -6.59 -5.14
C LEU A 101 12.51 -6.17 -5.51
N SER A 102 12.71 -4.88 -5.83
CA SER A 102 14.01 -4.35 -6.25
C SER A 102 15.09 -4.44 -5.17
N TYR A 103 14.70 -4.37 -3.90
CA TYR A 103 15.60 -4.51 -2.76
C TYR A 103 15.76 -5.96 -2.29
N GLY A 104 15.09 -6.92 -2.94
CA GLY A 104 15.18 -8.33 -2.58
C GLY A 104 14.58 -8.65 -1.21
N LEU A 105 13.57 -7.88 -0.75
CA LEU A 105 12.90 -8.14 0.54
C LEU A 105 12.05 -9.41 0.49
N ILE A 106 11.69 -9.85 -0.72
CA ILE A 106 10.96 -11.09 -1.00
C ILE A 106 11.98 -12.09 -1.53
N ASP A 107 12.40 -13.03 -0.68
CA ASP A 107 13.37 -14.06 -1.06
C ASP A 107 12.75 -15.08 -2.01
N SER A 108 13.00 -14.89 -3.31
CA SER A 108 12.57 -15.75 -4.42
C SER A 108 12.88 -17.25 -4.27
N SER A 109 13.77 -17.65 -3.36
CA SER A 109 14.15 -19.05 -3.14
C SER A 109 13.24 -19.80 -2.15
N SER A 110 12.36 -19.09 -1.44
CA SER A 110 11.47 -19.65 -0.43
C SER A 110 10.10 -19.99 -1.01
N ILE A 111 9.47 -21.09 -0.57
CA ILE A 111 8.06 -21.43 -0.88
C ILE A 111 7.13 -20.25 -0.53
N LYS A 112 7.48 -19.47 0.50
CA LYS A 112 6.74 -18.26 0.91
C LYS A 112 6.74 -17.16 -0.17
N ALA A 113 7.73 -17.12 -1.05
CA ALA A 113 7.81 -16.13 -2.11
C ALA A 113 6.95 -16.47 -3.33
N SER A 114 6.66 -17.75 -3.59
CA SER A 114 5.77 -18.13 -4.70
C SER A 114 4.37 -17.55 -4.50
N ASN A 115 3.82 -17.67 -3.29
CA ASN A 115 2.52 -17.11 -2.94
C ASN A 115 2.53 -15.58 -3.00
N ALA A 116 3.59 -14.94 -2.50
CA ALA A 116 3.75 -13.50 -2.56
C ALA A 116 3.75 -12.99 -4.02
N VAL A 117 4.45 -13.67 -4.93
CA VAL A 117 4.51 -13.31 -6.34
C VAL A 117 3.15 -13.51 -7.02
N GLU A 118 2.45 -14.61 -6.74
CA GLU A 118 1.09 -14.84 -7.24
C GLU A 118 0.13 -13.75 -6.73
N ASN A 119 0.18 -13.42 -5.45
CA ASN A 119 -0.61 -12.35 -4.84
C ASN A 119 -0.33 -10.99 -5.47
N ILE A 120 0.93 -10.69 -5.81
CA ILE A 120 1.30 -9.46 -6.52
C ILE A 120 0.70 -9.45 -7.93
N ALA A 121 0.86 -10.54 -8.68
CA ALA A 121 0.32 -10.66 -10.04
C ALA A 121 -1.20 -10.51 -10.05
N ASP A 122 -1.89 -11.21 -9.14
CA ASP A 122 -3.33 -11.10 -8.95
C ASP A 122 -3.76 -9.65 -8.65
N ALA A 123 -3.10 -8.98 -7.69
CA ALA A 123 -3.43 -7.61 -7.34
C ALA A 123 -3.25 -6.64 -8.51
N VAL A 124 -2.16 -6.78 -9.28
CA VAL A 124 -1.86 -5.91 -10.43
C VAL A 124 -2.86 -6.14 -11.56
N THR A 125 -3.24 -7.39 -11.84
CA THR A 125 -4.25 -7.69 -12.87
C THR A 125 -5.66 -7.21 -12.51
N HIS A 126 -5.95 -7.08 -11.21
CA HIS A 126 -7.21 -6.56 -10.69
C HIS A 126 -7.14 -5.08 -10.29
N ALA A 127 -6.03 -4.38 -10.59
CA ALA A 127 -5.87 -2.98 -10.25
C ALA A 127 -6.93 -2.12 -10.98
N LYS A 128 -7.79 -1.46 -10.22
CA LYS A 128 -8.82 -0.57 -10.75
C LYS A 128 -8.29 0.86 -10.78
N PHE A 129 -7.91 1.34 -11.96
CA PHE A 129 -7.57 2.75 -12.17
C PHE A 129 -8.86 3.55 -12.36
N ILE A 130 -9.48 3.95 -11.25
CA ILE A 130 -10.60 4.90 -11.31
C ILE A 130 -9.99 6.28 -11.41
N GLY A 131 -10.05 6.82 -12.62
CA GLY A 131 -9.66 8.20 -12.89
C GLY A 131 -10.46 9.16 -12.04
N SER A 132 -9.78 9.92 -11.18
CA SER A 132 -10.39 11.08 -10.55
C SER A 132 -10.73 12.10 -11.64
N ALA A 133 -11.81 12.87 -11.49
CA ALA A 133 -12.31 13.85 -12.47
C ALA A 133 -11.33 14.94 -12.96
N ASP A 134 -10.05 14.91 -12.53
CA ASP A 134 -8.93 15.63 -13.13
C ASP A 134 -8.21 14.72 -14.15
N SER A 135 -8.67 14.76 -15.40
CA SER A 135 -8.17 13.99 -16.55
C SER A 135 -6.67 14.09 -16.86
N GLY A 136 -5.91 14.96 -16.19
CA GLY A 136 -4.45 15.07 -16.36
C GLY A 136 -3.61 14.20 -15.42
N ARG A 137 -4.17 13.60 -14.36
CA ARG A 137 -3.41 12.76 -13.41
C ARG A 137 -3.35 11.29 -13.82
N ASP A 138 -4.33 10.81 -14.56
CA ASP A 138 -4.39 9.40 -15.01
C ASP A 138 -3.41 9.12 -16.16
N GLU A 139 -3.11 10.14 -16.98
CA GLU A 139 -2.12 10.03 -18.05
C GLU A 139 -0.70 9.75 -17.52
N VAL A 140 -0.33 10.33 -16.37
CA VAL A 140 0.98 10.10 -15.74
C VAL A 140 1.08 8.69 -15.14
N VAL A 141 -0.04 8.16 -14.62
CA VAL A 141 -0.09 6.80 -14.08
C VAL A 141 -0.04 5.78 -15.22
N LEU A 142 -0.78 6.00 -16.31
CA LEU A 142 -0.69 5.21 -17.54
C LEU A 142 0.73 5.21 -18.12
N LEU A 143 1.42 6.36 -18.10
CA LEU A 143 2.84 6.47 -18.48
C LEU A 143 3.77 5.65 -17.58
N LYS A 144 3.52 5.64 -16.27
CA LYS A 144 4.31 4.82 -15.32
C LYS A 144 4.04 3.33 -15.47
N ILE A 145 2.82 2.92 -15.80
CA ILE A 145 2.50 1.52 -16.11
C ILE A 145 3.26 1.06 -17.36
N LEU A 146 3.35 1.91 -18.39
CA LEU A 146 4.09 1.60 -19.62
C LEU A 146 5.62 1.48 -19.41
N GLN A 147 6.18 2.18 -18.42
CA GLN A 147 7.62 2.18 -18.12
C GLN A 147 8.07 1.04 -17.22
N VAL A 148 7.13 0.31 -16.60
CA VAL A 148 7.41 -0.85 -15.73
C VAL A 148 7.51 -2.16 -16.55
N ILE A 149 7.10 -2.13 -17.81
CA ILE A 149 7.23 -3.23 -18.78
C ILE A 149 8.49 -3.01 -19.63
#